data_AF-A0ABC8UJN3-F1
#
_entry.id   AF-A0ABC8UJN3-F1
#
_cell.length_a   1.000
_cell.length_b   1.000
_cell.length_c   1.000
_cell.angle_alpha   90.00
_cell.angle_beta   90.00
_cell.angle_gamma   90.00
#
_symmetry.space_group_name_H-M   'P 1'
#
loop_
_entity.id
_entity.type
_entity.pdbx_description
1 polymer ?
#
loop_
_entity_poly.entity_id
_entity_poly.type
_entity_poly.pdbx_seq_one_letter_code
_entity_poly.pdbx_strand_id
1 'polypeptide(L)'
;MTPSQHTPPHYSINTFTVYRLAPEHHLPAAYDDSWVAIKWVASHSGGDGQEPWLKDHVDFQRVFFSGDSAGGNIAHNMGMRVGSEKLDGISLVGLVLAHAFFWGEKPIGNESSEPILPRNLTRVLVCVAEKDLLKDRGWYYKEVLVKSGWKGKVEIMEAKGEEHVFHLFNPTCENAVAKLKKLASFFNQDKA
;
A
#
# COMPACT_ATOMS: atom_id res chain seq x y z
N MET A 1 -9.33 -21.07 38.65
CA MET A 1 -9.28 -21.08 37.18
C MET A 1 -9.29 -19.62 36.73
N THR A 2 -8.18 -19.11 36.22
CA THR A 2 -8.12 -17.78 35.60
C THR A 2 -8.85 -17.86 34.25
N PRO A 3 -9.73 -16.90 33.91
CA PRO A 3 -10.34 -16.86 32.59
C PRO A 3 -9.25 -16.73 31.54
N SER A 4 -9.27 -17.61 30.53
CA SER A 4 -8.48 -17.45 29.31
C SER A 4 -8.80 -16.07 28.74
N GLN A 5 -7.80 -15.19 28.72
CA GLN A 5 -7.88 -13.95 27.96
C GLN A 5 -7.91 -14.34 26.49
N HIS A 6 -9.12 -14.41 25.94
CA HIS A 6 -9.31 -14.47 24.50
C HIS A 6 -8.83 -13.14 23.93
N THR A 7 -7.66 -13.13 23.31
CA THR A 7 -7.20 -11.98 22.53
C THR A 7 -8.23 -11.77 21.42
N PRO A 8 -8.88 -10.59 21.33
CA PRO A 8 -9.87 -10.36 20.29
C PRO A 8 -9.21 -10.50 18.90
N PRO A 9 -9.92 -11.07 17.91
CA PRO A 9 -9.40 -11.22 16.57
C PRO A 9 -8.91 -9.87 16.00
N HIS A 10 -7.72 -9.88 15.40
CA HIS A 10 -7.19 -8.71 14.72
C HIS A 10 -7.96 -8.52 13.40
N TYR A 11 -8.85 -7.52 13.37
CA TYR A 11 -9.53 -7.10 12.15
C TYR A 11 -8.81 -5.91 11.53
N SER A 12 -8.80 -5.85 10.20
CA SER A 12 -8.33 -4.68 9.45
C SER A 12 -9.53 -3.92 8.93
N ILE A 13 -9.48 -2.59 9.05
CA ILE A 13 -10.47 -1.69 8.46
C ILE A 13 -9.90 -1.16 7.16
N ASN A 14 -10.66 -1.28 6.07
CA ASN A 14 -10.24 -0.88 4.74
C ASN A 14 -11.06 0.33 4.27
N THR A 15 -10.36 1.39 3.85
CA THR A 15 -10.97 2.57 3.22
C THR A 15 -10.58 2.61 1.74
N PHE A 16 -11.56 2.71 0.85
CA PHE A 16 -11.33 2.81 -0.60
C PHE A 16 -11.55 4.24 -1.08
N THR A 17 -10.54 4.82 -1.73
CA THR A 17 -10.65 6.16 -2.31
C THR A 17 -11.28 6.09 -3.69
N VAL A 18 -12.39 6.79 -3.88
CA VAL A 18 -12.93 7.08 -5.22
C VAL A 18 -12.32 8.39 -5.70
N TYR A 19 -11.31 8.30 -6.56
CA TYR A 19 -10.59 9.46 -7.09
C TYR A 19 -11.05 9.81 -8.51
N ARG A 20 -10.88 11.07 -8.91
CA ARG A 20 -11.19 11.55 -10.26
C ARG A 20 -10.30 10.88 -11.31
N LEU A 21 -10.90 10.54 -12.45
CA LEU A 21 -10.26 9.80 -13.54
C LEU A 21 -9.85 10.73 -14.70
N ALA A 22 -8.77 10.33 -15.38
CA ALA A 22 -8.43 10.85 -16.69
C ALA A 22 -9.28 10.16 -17.77
N PRO A 23 -9.56 10.84 -18.92
CA PRO A 23 -9.00 12.13 -19.34
C PRO A 23 -9.71 13.37 -18.78
N GLU A 24 -10.89 13.24 -18.15
CA GLU A 24 -11.68 14.38 -17.66
C GLU A 24 -10.92 15.20 -16.60
N HIS A 25 -10.13 14.50 -15.78
CA HIS A 25 -9.26 15.08 -14.77
C HIS A 25 -7.87 14.45 -14.88
N HIS A 26 -7.00 15.07 -15.68
CA HIS A 26 -5.60 14.65 -15.81
C HIS A 26 -4.86 14.65 -14.45
N LEU A 27 -3.74 13.93 -14.41
CA LEU A 27 -2.82 14.01 -13.27
C LEU A 27 -2.42 15.47 -13.01
N PRO A 28 -2.31 15.90 -11.74
CA PRO A 28 -2.23 15.07 -10.53
C PRO A 28 -3.57 14.82 -9.80
N ALA A 29 -4.74 15.01 -10.42
CA ALA A 29 -6.03 14.95 -9.73
C ALA A 29 -6.24 13.69 -8.86
N ALA A 30 -5.89 12.51 -9.38
CA ALA A 30 -6.00 11.25 -8.64
C ALA A 30 -5.09 11.19 -7.39
N TYR A 31 -3.89 11.78 -7.45
CA TYR A 31 -2.99 11.87 -6.31
C TYR A 31 -3.50 12.85 -5.26
N ASP A 32 -4.08 13.98 -5.69
CA ASP A 32 -4.63 14.98 -4.77
C ASP A 32 -5.87 14.46 -4.06
N ASP A 33 -6.77 13.76 -4.75
CA ASP A 33 -7.96 13.15 -4.14
C ASP A 33 -7.56 12.07 -3.14
N SER A 34 -6.56 11.24 -3.49
CA SER A 34 -6.01 10.24 -2.58
C SER A 34 -5.37 10.87 -1.35
N TRP A 35 -4.69 12.01 -1.50
CA TRP A 35 -4.10 12.74 -0.38
C TRP A 35 -5.16 13.35 0.54
N VAL A 36 -6.25 13.89 -0.02
CA VAL A 36 -7.39 14.39 0.75
C VAL A 36 -8.01 13.27 1.56
N ALA A 37 -8.24 12.09 0.97
CA ALA A 37 -8.78 10.94 1.68
C ALA A 37 -7.87 10.46 2.82
N ILE A 38 -6.56 10.39 2.60
CA ILE A 38 -5.58 10.01 3.64
C ILE A 38 -5.61 11.01 4.81
N LYS A 39 -5.64 12.32 4.53
CA LYS A 39 -5.75 13.35 5.58
C LYS A 39 -7.06 13.25 6.34
N TRP A 40 -8.16 12.95 5.65
CA TRP A 40 -9.45 12.74 6.29
C TRP A 40 -9.43 11.51 7.21
N VAL A 41 -8.81 10.38 6.81
CA VAL A 41 -8.63 9.25 7.73
C VAL A 41 -7.78 9.66 8.93
N ALA A 42 -6.65 10.33 8.70
CA ALA A 42 -5.75 10.79 9.76
C ALA A 42 -6.42 11.74 10.77
N SER A 43 -7.38 12.58 10.34
CA SER A 43 -8.07 13.49 11.26
C SER A 43 -8.93 12.79 12.31
N HIS A 44 -9.15 11.47 12.20
CA HIS A 44 -9.89 10.70 13.20
C HIS A 44 -9.01 10.19 14.35
N SER A 45 -7.68 10.31 14.25
CA SER A 45 -6.75 9.77 15.26
C SER A 45 -6.83 10.47 16.62
N GLY A 46 -7.42 11.67 16.69
CA GLY A 46 -7.57 12.46 17.92
C GLY A 46 -8.74 12.04 18.83
N GLY A 47 -9.57 11.09 18.40
CA GLY A 47 -10.75 10.62 19.16
C GLY A 47 -12.01 11.49 19.00
N ASP A 48 -11.90 12.64 18.35
CA ASP A 48 -12.98 13.58 18.00
C ASP A 48 -13.47 13.43 16.55
N GLY A 49 -12.99 12.39 15.85
CA GLY A 49 -13.37 12.08 14.47
C GLY A 49 -14.87 11.86 14.30
N GLN A 50 -15.39 12.21 13.11
CA GLN A 50 -16.81 12.11 12.79
C GLN A 50 -17.28 10.66 12.60
N GLU A 51 -16.37 9.77 12.19
CA GLU A 51 -16.65 8.35 11.96
C GLU A 51 -16.31 7.48 13.18
N PRO A 52 -17.30 6.90 13.89
CA PRO A 52 -17.07 6.06 15.06
C PRO A 52 -16.21 4.83 14.77
N TRP A 53 -16.44 4.17 13.63
CA TRP A 53 -15.68 2.96 13.27
C TRP A 53 -14.20 3.25 12.99
N LEU A 54 -13.84 4.48 12.57
CA LEU A 54 -12.44 4.88 12.47
C LEU A 54 -11.87 5.18 13.85
N LYS A 55 -12.50 6.11 14.57
CA LYS A 55 -11.93 6.63 15.83
C LYS A 55 -11.88 5.58 16.94
N ASP A 56 -12.84 4.65 17.00
CA ASP A 56 -13.01 3.70 18.10
C ASP A 56 -12.34 2.34 17.84
N HIS A 57 -11.96 2.04 16.59
CA HIS A 57 -11.47 0.70 16.21
C HIS A 57 -10.16 0.68 15.41
N VAL A 58 -9.69 1.80 14.87
CA VAL A 58 -8.45 1.82 14.07
C VAL A 58 -7.22 2.03 14.94
N ASP A 59 -6.22 1.14 14.79
CA ASP A 59 -4.85 1.43 15.23
C ASP A 59 -4.15 2.34 14.21
N PHE A 60 -4.26 3.65 14.40
CA PHE A 60 -3.60 4.63 13.54
C PHE A 60 -2.06 4.55 13.60
N GLN A 61 -1.48 3.81 14.55
CA GLN A 61 -0.04 3.53 14.60
C GLN A 61 0.38 2.36 13.70
N ARG A 62 -0.58 1.76 12.97
CA ARG A 62 -0.36 0.62 12.07
C ARG A 62 -1.17 0.76 10.78
N VAL A 63 -0.82 1.77 9.98
CA VAL A 63 -1.47 2.03 8.68
C VAL A 63 -0.70 1.41 7.53
N PHE A 64 -1.42 0.91 6.53
CA PHE A 64 -0.87 0.41 5.28
C PHE A 64 -1.52 1.11 4.10
N PHE A 65 -0.74 1.41 3.06
CA PHE A 65 -1.31 1.77 1.76
C PHE A 65 -1.16 0.61 0.80
N SER A 66 -2.20 0.38 0.01
CA SER A 66 -2.28 -0.72 -0.94
C SER A 66 -2.96 -0.25 -2.21
N GLY A 67 -2.50 -0.76 -3.36
CA GLY A 67 -3.20 -0.56 -4.62
C GLY A 67 -2.71 -1.51 -5.70
N ASP A 68 -3.55 -1.69 -6.71
CA ASP A 68 -3.29 -2.46 -7.92
C ASP A 68 -3.02 -1.54 -9.11
N SER A 69 -2.11 -1.93 -10.02
CA SER A 69 -1.83 -1.19 -11.25
C SER A 69 -1.55 0.30 -11.02
N ALA A 70 -2.34 1.20 -11.60
CA ALA A 70 -2.29 2.64 -11.34
C ALA A 70 -2.49 2.98 -9.86
N GLY A 71 -3.37 2.26 -9.15
CA GLY A 71 -3.53 2.37 -7.71
C GLY A 71 -2.27 1.98 -6.93
N GLY A 72 -1.48 1.04 -7.43
CA GLY A 72 -0.16 0.71 -6.86
C GLY A 72 0.83 1.87 -6.99
N ASN A 73 0.81 2.57 -8.13
CA ASN A 73 1.59 3.79 -8.31
C ASN A 73 1.12 4.91 -7.36
N ILE A 74 -0.19 5.12 -7.23
CA ILE A 74 -0.78 6.08 -6.28
C ILE A 74 -0.36 5.74 -4.84
N ALA A 75 -0.49 4.49 -4.41
CA ALA A 75 -0.10 4.04 -3.08
C ALA A 75 1.38 4.30 -2.79
N HIS A 76 2.26 4.04 -3.77
CA HIS A 76 3.68 4.40 -3.67
C HIS A 76 3.87 5.90 -3.46
N ASN A 77 3.31 6.74 -4.35
CA ASN A 77 3.48 8.19 -4.30
C ASN A 77 2.90 8.79 -3.01
N MET A 78 1.74 8.32 -2.54
CA MET A 78 1.17 8.72 -1.26
C MET A 78 2.05 8.30 -0.08
N GLY A 79 2.66 7.12 -0.15
CA GLY A 79 3.66 6.68 0.82
C GLY A 79 4.84 7.65 0.86
N MET A 80 5.40 8.03 -0.29
CA MET A 80 6.51 8.99 -0.33
C MET A 80 6.09 10.36 0.20
N ARG A 81 4.86 10.79 -0.11
CA ARG A 81 4.27 12.05 0.36
C ARG A 81 4.12 12.11 1.88
N VAL A 82 3.82 10.99 2.55
CA VAL A 82 3.85 10.91 4.03
C VAL A 82 5.25 11.21 4.57
N GLY A 83 6.30 10.70 3.90
CA GLY A 83 7.69 10.93 4.31
C GLY A 83 8.16 12.38 4.10
N SER A 84 7.74 13.02 3.01
CA SER A 84 8.15 14.39 2.67
C SER A 84 7.31 15.48 3.35
N GLU A 85 5.98 15.35 3.36
CA GLU A 85 5.06 16.35 3.94
C GLU A 85 4.84 16.18 5.45
N LYS A 86 5.28 15.05 6.05
CA LYS A 86 5.11 14.72 7.48
C LYS A 86 3.65 14.82 7.92
N LEU A 87 2.86 13.80 7.59
CA LEU A 87 1.48 13.71 8.05
C LEU A 87 1.39 13.17 9.49
N ASP A 88 0.88 14.01 10.39
CA ASP A 88 0.56 13.61 11.77
C ASP A 88 -0.70 12.73 11.83
N GLY A 89 -0.89 12.05 12.97
CA GLY A 89 -2.08 11.25 13.24
C GLY A 89 -2.02 9.80 12.72
N ILE A 90 -1.13 9.49 11.77
CA ILE A 90 -0.91 8.12 11.29
C ILE A 90 0.56 7.70 11.30
N SER A 91 0.78 6.40 11.46
CA SER A 91 2.07 5.76 11.22
C SER A 91 1.94 4.77 10.07
N LEU A 92 2.46 5.16 8.91
CA LEU A 92 2.53 4.30 7.73
C LEU A 92 3.64 3.26 7.92
N VAL A 93 3.24 2.02 8.22
CA VAL A 93 4.17 0.92 8.54
C VAL A 93 4.45 0.01 7.35
N GLY A 94 3.56 -0.02 6.35
CA GLY A 94 3.79 -0.84 5.17
C GLY A 94 3.09 -0.42 3.88
N LEU A 95 3.63 -0.90 2.76
CA LEU A 95 3.06 -0.73 1.42
C LEU A 95 2.79 -2.08 0.77
N VAL A 96 1.69 -2.16 0.02
CA VAL A 96 1.39 -3.27 -0.88
C VAL A 96 1.26 -2.72 -2.30
N LEU A 97 2.14 -3.17 -3.18
CA LEU A 97 2.24 -2.72 -4.56
C LEU A 97 1.90 -3.90 -5.47
N ALA A 98 0.64 -4.02 -5.88
CA ALA A 98 0.20 -5.12 -6.75
C ALA A 98 0.24 -4.69 -8.21
N HIS A 99 1.07 -5.33 -9.02
CA HIS A 99 1.20 -5.03 -10.46
C HIS A 99 1.43 -3.53 -10.74
N ALA A 100 2.16 -2.85 -9.86
CA ALA A 100 2.18 -1.39 -9.83
C ALA A 100 2.68 -0.79 -11.16
N PHE A 101 1.96 0.22 -11.65
CA PHE A 101 2.25 0.88 -12.91
C PHE A 101 3.43 1.84 -12.77
N PHE A 102 4.65 1.30 -12.83
CA PHE A 102 5.89 2.06 -12.95
C PHE A 102 6.38 2.02 -14.39
N TRP A 103 6.57 3.19 -15.01
CA TRP A 103 7.00 3.30 -16.41
C TRP A 103 8.30 4.11 -16.51
N GLY A 104 9.20 3.69 -17.39
CA GLY A 104 10.49 4.34 -17.59
C GLY A 104 11.58 3.92 -16.59
N GLU A 105 12.84 3.97 -17.03
CA GLU A 105 14.03 3.86 -16.15
C GLU A 105 14.46 5.23 -15.62
N LYS A 106 14.18 6.29 -16.38
CA LYS A 106 14.45 7.66 -16.01
C LYS A 106 13.20 8.26 -15.38
N PRO A 107 13.32 8.95 -14.23
CA PRO A 107 12.25 9.76 -13.70
C PRO A 107 11.70 10.71 -14.77
N ILE A 108 10.39 10.78 -14.92
CA ILE A 108 9.72 11.76 -15.78
C ILE A 108 8.95 12.77 -14.94
N GLY A 109 8.96 14.04 -15.36
CA GLY A 109 8.27 15.11 -14.65
C GLY A 109 8.79 15.32 -13.21
N ASN A 110 7.90 15.18 -12.22
CA ASN A 110 8.20 15.40 -10.80
C ASN A 110 8.61 14.13 -10.04
N GLU A 111 8.91 13.03 -10.74
CA GLU A 111 9.43 11.81 -10.11
C GLU A 111 10.80 12.10 -9.46
N SER A 112 10.91 11.92 -8.13
CA SER A 112 12.16 12.15 -7.40
C SER A 112 13.17 11.04 -7.68
N SER A 113 14.44 11.39 -7.87
CA SER A 113 15.55 10.42 -7.94
C SER A 113 15.88 9.79 -6.59
N GLU A 114 15.48 10.43 -5.49
CA GLU A 114 15.64 9.90 -4.13
C GLU A 114 14.31 9.97 -3.38
N PRO A 115 13.58 8.86 -3.23
CA PRO A 115 12.36 8.85 -2.46
C PRO A 115 12.65 9.09 -0.97
N ILE A 116 12.01 10.11 -0.39
CA ILE A 116 11.98 10.29 1.07
C ILE A 116 11.01 9.25 1.63
N LEU A 117 11.54 8.08 2.01
CA LEU A 117 10.76 7.03 2.64
C LEU A 117 10.21 7.52 4.00
N PRO A 118 8.95 7.20 4.35
CA PRO A 118 8.41 7.47 5.67
C PRO A 118 9.28 6.84 6.76
N ARG A 119 9.49 7.58 7.85
CA ARG A 119 10.32 7.14 8.98
C ARG A 119 9.91 5.77 9.54
N ASN A 120 8.60 5.51 9.59
CA ASN A 120 8.04 4.30 10.19
C ASN A 120 7.76 3.19 9.17
N LEU A 121 8.10 3.41 7.88
CA LEU A 121 7.92 2.38 6.86
C LEU A 121 8.92 1.25 7.10
N THR A 122 8.40 0.08 7.47
CA THR A 122 9.22 -1.08 7.84
C THR A 122 9.05 -2.26 6.91
N ARG A 123 7.98 -2.32 6.11
CA ARG A 123 7.74 -3.44 5.21
C ARG A 123 7.05 -3.06 3.90
N VAL A 124 7.47 -3.69 2.81
CA VAL A 124 6.85 -3.54 1.49
C VAL A 124 6.59 -4.92 0.92
N LEU A 125 5.39 -5.14 0.39
CA LEU A 125 5.06 -6.32 -0.40
C LEU A 125 4.83 -5.90 -1.85
N VAL A 126 5.61 -6.48 -2.76
CA VAL A 126 5.43 -6.34 -4.20
C VAL A 126 4.77 -7.60 -4.74
N CYS A 127 3.64 -7.47 -5.43
CA CYS A 127 3.01 -8.59 -6.14
C CYS A 127 3.16 -8.38 -7.65
N VAL A 128 3.66 -9.39 -8.36
CA VAL A 128 3.81 -9.38 -9.82
C VAL A 128 3.22 -10.65 -10.42
N ALA A 129 2.97 -10.66 -11.73
CA ALA A 129 2.57 -11.86 -12.46
C ALA A 129 3.57 -12.14 -13.59
N GLU A 130 3.77 -13.42 -13.89
CA GLU A 130 4.83 -13.87 -14.81
C GLU A 130 4.69 -13.29 -16.23
N LYS A 131 3.44 -13.16 -16.72
CA LYS A 131 3.13 -12.66 -18.07
C LYS A 131 2.81 -11.17 -18.09
N ASP A 132 2.91 -10.48 -16.95
CA ASP A 132 2.66 -9.04 -16.85
C ASP A 132 3.83 -8.24 -17.45
N LEU A 133 3.52 -7.28 -18.33
CA LEU A 133 4.50 -6.35 -18.90
C LEU A 133 5.23 -5.52 -17.84
N LEU A 134 4.62 -5.37 -16.65
CA LEU A 134 5.18 -4.61 -15.53
C LEU A 134 5.96 -5.49 -14.53
N LYS A 135 6.03 -6.81 -14.75
CA LYS A 135 6.70 -7.75 -13.82
C LYS A 135 8.12 -7.29 -13.46
N ASP A 136 8.92 -6.98 -14.48
CA ASP A 136 10.33 -6.62 -14.29
C ASP A 136 10.46 -5.29 -13.54
N ARG A 137 9.45 -4.41 -13.61
CA ARG A 137 9.40 -3.17 -12.83
C ARG A 137 9.17 -3.42 -11.35
N GLY A 138 8.32 -4.38 -11.00
CA GLY A 138 8.16 -4.81 -9.61
C GLY A 138 9.45 -5.41 -9.03
N TRP A 139 10.16 -6.23 -9.81
CA TRP A 139 11.48 -6.75 -9.42
C TRP A 139 12.51 -5.64 -9.28
N TYR A 140 12.58 -4.72 -10.24
CA TYR A 140 13.48 -3.56 -10.18
C TYR A 140 13.21 -2.67 -8.96
N TYR A 141 11.95 -2.42 -8.63
CA TYR A 141 11.56 -1.67 -7.42
C TYR A 141 12.14 -2.31 -6.14
N LYS A 142 12.04 -3.64 -6.02
CA LYS A 142 12.64 -4.39 -4.92
C LYS A 142 14.16 -4.21 -4.88
N GLU A 143 14.83 -4.31 -6.02
CA GLU A 143 16.28 -4.13 -6.08
C GLU A 143 16.72 -2.73 -5.65
N VAL A 144 16.02 -1.69 -6.12
CA VAL A 144 16.30 -0.30 -5.75
C VAL A 144 16.13 -0.11 -4.24
N LEU A 145 15.08 -0.65 -3.63
CA LEU A 145 14.89 -0.58 -2.17
C LEU A 145 16.01 -1.30 -1.39
N VAL A 146 16.50 -2.44 -1.88
CA VAL A 146 17.62 -3.15 -1.23
C VAL A 146 18.91 -2.35 -1.38
N LYS A 147 19.19 -1.82 -2.58
CA LYS A 147 20.40 -1.06 -2.90
C LYS A 147 20.44 0.32 -2.21
N SER A 148 19.29 0.91 -1.88
CA SER A 148 19.21 2.20 -1.18
C SER A 148 19.67 2.12 0.29
N GLY A 149 19.85 0.92 0.83
CA GLY A 149 20.23 0.71 2.24
C GLY A 149 19.08 0.90 3.23
N TRP A 150 17.84 1.02 2.74
CA TRP A 150 16.63 1.00 3.59
C TRP A 150 16.62 -0.25 4.47
N LYS A 151 16.37 -0.06 5.77
CA LYS A 151 16.50 -1.11 6.79
C LYS A 151 15.26 -1.97 6.97
N GLY A 152 14.17 -1.66 6.26
CA GLY A 152 12.96 -2.46 6.30
C GLY A 152 13.04 -3.72 5.44
N LYS A 153 11.94 -4.48 5.42
CA LYS A 153 11.81 -5.74 4.69
C LYS A 153 11.01 -5.55 3.42
N VAL A 154 11.57 -5.93 2.27
CA VAL A 154 10.82 -6.04 1.02
C VAL A 154 10.57 -7.50 0.67
N GLU A 155 9.30 -7.86 0.54
CA GLU A 155 8.84 -9.18 0.09
C GLU A 155 8.33 -9.08 -1.34
N ILE A 156 8.54 -10.14 -2.13
CA ILE A 156 7.98 -10.24 -3.48
C ILE A 156 7.19 -11.53 -3.62
N MET A 157 6.04 -11.44 -4.27
CA MET A 157 5.20 -12.57 -4.65
C MET A 157 4.99 -12.52 -6.16
N GLU A 158 5.45 -13.55 -6.87
CA GLU A 158 5.21 -13.70 -8.31
C GLU A 158 4.17 -14.79 -8.54
N ALA A 159 3.09 -14.44 -9.24
CA ALA A 159 2.06 -15.38 -9.67
C ALA A 159 2.42 -15.99 -11.04
N LYS A 160 2.73 -17.29 -11.05
CA LYS A 160 3.14 -18.01 -12.26
C LYS A 160 1.95 -18.25 -13.19
N GLY A 161 2.18 -18.08 -14.49
CA GLY A 161 1.18 -18.27 -15.53
C GLY A 161 0.09 -17.18 -15.64
N GLU A 162 0.07 -16.21 -14.72
CA GLU A 162 -0.95 -15.17 -14.65
C GLU A 162 -0.59 -13.92 -15.46
N GLU A 163 -1.60 -13.11 -15.77
CA GLU A 163 -1.50 -11.83 -16.45
C GLU A 163 -1.67 -10.64 -15.48
N HIS A 164 -1.63 -9.43 -16.03
CA HIS A 164 -1.79 -8.19 -15.28
C HIS A 164 -3.11 -8.17 -14.50
N VAL A 165 -3.04 -7.87 -13.19
CA VAL A 165 -4.18 -7.82 -12.25
C VAL A 165 -5.18 -8.98 -12.33
N PHE A 166 -4.71 -10.18 -12.71
CA PHE A 166 -5.53 -11.39 -12.89
C PHE A 166 -6.54 -11.66 -11.76
N HIS A 167 -6.16 -11.35 -10.51
CA HIS A 167 -6.95 -11.55 -9.31
C HIS A 167 -8.23 -10.69 -9.23
N LEU A 168 -8.36 -9.64 -10.05
CA LEU A 168 -9.59 -8.87 -10.18
C LEU A 168 -10.58 -9.54 -11.16
N PHE A 169 -10.06 -10.29 -12.13
CA PHE A 169 -10.87 -10.96 -13.16
C PHE A 169 -11.22 -12.41 -12.79
N ASN A 170 -10.30 -13.11 -12.13
CA ASN A 170 -10.47 -14.48 -11.67
C ASN A 170 -10.12 -14.60 -10.18
N PRO A 171 -10.95 -14.05 -9.27
CA PRO A 171 -10.62 -13.93 -7.86
C PRO A 171 -10.58 -15.27 -7.10
N THR A 172 -11.11 -16.34 -7.70
CA THR A 172 -11.18 -17.67 -7.09
C THR A 172 -10.09 -18.62 -7.57
N CYS A 173 -9.22 -18.22 -8.51
CA CYS A 173 -8.11 -19.05 -8.94
C CYS A 173 -7.10 -19.26 -7.80
N GLU A 174 -6.32 -20.34 -7.89
CA GLU A 174 -5.35 -20.71 -6.86
C GLU A 174 -4.36 -19.57 -6.55
N ASN A 175 -3.87 -18.88 -7.58
CA ASN A 175 -2.96 -17.75 -7.43
C ASN A 175 -3.64 -16.53 -6.76
N ALA A 176 -4.92 -16.28 -7.02
CA ALA A 176 -5.65 -15.15 -6.44
C ALA A 176 -5.93 -15.42 -4.95
N VAL A 177 -6.32 -16.64 -4.62
CA VAL A 177 -6.46 -17.10 -3.23
C VAL A 177 -5.12 -17.08 -2.50
N ALA A 178 -4.03 -17.52 -3.14
CA ALA A 178 -2.69 -17.43 -2.56
C ALA A 178 -2.29 -15.97 -2.31
N LYS A 179 -2.59 -15.05 -3.24
CA LYS A 179 -2.33 -13.63 -3.08
C LYS A 179 -3.10 -13.06 -1.89
N LEU A 180 -4.39 -13.38 -1.76
CA LEU A 180 -5.21 -12.95 -0.63
C LEU A 180 -4.64 -13.46 0.71
N LYS A 181 -4.26 -14.74 0.79
CA LYS A 181 -3.60 -15.30 1.98
C LYS A 181 -2.30 -14.58 2.31
N LYS A 182 -1.50 -14.24 1.28
CA LYS A 182 -0.26 -13.49 1.45
C LYS A 182 -0.50 -12.09 2.00
N LEU A 183 -1.51 -11.38 1.49
CA LEU A 183 -1.93 -10.07 1.99
C LEU A 183 -2.38 -10.15 3.45
N ALA A 184 -3.26 -11.10 3.77
CA ALA A 184 -3.73 -11.31 5.13
C ALA A 184 -2.57 -11.62 6.09
N SER A 185 -1.61 -12.44 5.68
CA SER A 185 -0.39 -12.69 6.45
C SER A 185 0.43 -11.42 6.63
N PHE A 186 0.69 -10.67 5.54
CA PHE A 186 1.49 -9.44 5.57
C PHE A 186 0.89 -8.35 6.47
N PHE A 187 -0.42 -8.15 6.43
CA PHE A 187 -1.10 -7.18 7.29
C PHE A 187 -1.10 -7.57 8.76
N ASN A 188 -1.11 -8.87 9.05
CA ASN A 188 -1.18 -9.40 10.41
C ASN A 188 0.17 -9.74 11.03
N GLN A 189 1.29 -9.58 10.31
CA GLN A 189 2.64 -9.71 10.91
C GLN A 189 2.81 -8.76 12.09
N ASP A 190 3.36 -9.26 13.20
CA ASP A 190 3.70 -8.47 14.37
C ASP A 190 4.68 -7.34 14.04
N LYS A 191 4.71 -6.31 14.88
CA LYS A 191 5.70 -5.23 14.76
C LYS A 191 7.09 -5.85 14.91
N ALA A 192 7.93 -5.72 13.87
CA ALA A 192 9.33 -6.12 13.89
C ALA A 192 10.16 -5.24 14.84
#